data_AF-A0A944KHZ2-F1
#
_entry.id   AF-A0A944KHZ2-F1
#
_cell.length_a   1.000
_cell.length_b   1.000
_cell.length_c   1.000
_cell.angle_alpha   90.00
_cell.angle_beta   90.00
_cell.angle_gamma   90.00
#
_symmetry.space_group_name_H-M   'P 1'
#
loop_
_entity.id
_entity.type
_entity.pdbx_description
1 polymer ?
#
loop_
_entity_poly.entity_id
_entity_poly.type
_entity_poly.pdbx_seq_one_letter_code
_entity_poly.pdbx_strand_id
1 'polypeptide(L)' 'MARGDLTDAQWARLEPLLPVGGKPGRPRLWTRRQLIDGIRWRTRAGTPWRDVPERYGPWDRVY' A
#
# COMPACT_ATOMS: atom_id res chain seq x y z
N MET A 1 -4.01 9.82 -8.31
CA MET A 1 -4.22 8.38 -8.52
C MET A 1 -3.38 7.94 -9.70
N ALA A 2 -2.50 6.95 -9.51
CA ALA A 2 -1.73 6.33 -10.59
C ALA A 2 -2.55 5.22 -11.26
N ARG A 3 -2.23 4.91 -12.51
CA ARG A 3 -2.85 3.80 -13.26
C ARG A 3 -2.67 2.52 -12.45
N GLY A 4 -3.74 1.88 -11.99
CA GLY A 4 -3.73 0.59 -11.25
C GLY A 4 -3.88 0.65 -9.73
N ASP A 5 -4.01 1.86 -9.17
CA ASP A 5 -4.38 2.04 -7.77
C ASP A 5 -5.83 1.56 -7.53
N LEU A 6 -6.15 1.17 -6.30
CA LEU A 6 -7.50 0.81 -5.90
C LEU A 6 -8.44 2.01 -6.00
N THR A 7 -9.63 1.79 -6.57
CA THR A 7 -10.71 2.78 -6.46
C THR A 7 -11.27 2.80 -5.04
N ASP A 8 -11.92 3.90 -4.65
CA ASP A 8 -12.52 4.02 -3.31
C ASP A 8 -13.53 2.89 -3.04
N ALA A 9 -14.30 2.49 -4.06
CA ALA A 9 -15.25 1.39 -3.96
C ALA A 9 -14.56 0.02 -3.76
N GLN A 10 -13.42 -0.22 -4.41
CA GLN A 10 -12.66 -1.45 -4.21
C GLN A 10 -11.96 -1.44 -2.84
N TRP A 11 -11.44 -0.29 -2.43
CA TRP A 11 -10.84 -0.09 -1.12
C TRP A 11 -11.85 -0.37 0.00
N ALA A 12 -13.07 0.17 -0.10
CA ALA A 12 -14.12 -0.02 0.90
C ALA A 12 -14.51 -1.50 1.11
N ARG A 13 -14.34 -2.34 0.08
CA ARG A 13 -14.54 -3.80 0.19
C ARG A 13 -13.35 -4.52 0.80
N LEU A 14 -12.13 -4.02 0.55
CA LEU A 14 -10.89 -4.63 1.03
C LEU A 14 -10.57 -4.25 2.48
N GLU A 15 -10.75 -2.99 2.85
CA GLU A 15 -10.45 -2.44 4.16
C GLU A 15 -10.96 -3.27 5.34
N PRO A 16 -12.24 -3.73 5.38
CA PRO A 16 -12.75 -4.51 6.50
C PRO A 16 -12.13 -5.92 6.61
N LEU A 17 -11.51 -6.42 5.54
CA LEU A 17 -10.84 -7.72 5.53
C LEU A 17 -9.39 -7.64 6.03
N LEU A 18 -8.84 -6.43 6.14
CA LEU A 18 -7.46 -6.25 6.60
C LEU A 18 -7.41 -6.48 8.12
N PRO A 19 -6.33 -7.08 8.63
CA PRO A 19 -6.18 -7.32 10.06
C PRO A 19 -6.27 -5.99 10.83
N VAL A 20 -7.29 -5.88 11.66
CA VAL A 20 -7.54 -4.71 12.51
C VAL A 20 -6.86 -4.96 13.86
N GLY A 21 -5.53 -4.87 13.87
CA GLY A 21 -4.77 -5.10 15.10
C GLY A 21 -3.28 -5.01 14.87
N GLY A 22 -2.63 -4.11 15.61
CA GLY A 22 -1.18 -4.00 15.67
C GLY A 22 -0.79 -3.45 17.04
N LYS A 23 0.34 -3.91 17.58
CA LYS A 23 0.89 -3.37 18.83
C LYS A 23 0.93 -1.84 18.75
N PRO A 24 0.51 -1.11 19.79
CA PRO A 24 0.67 0.34 19.83
C PRO A 24 2.16 0.64 19.66
N GLY A 25 2.50 1.24 18.53
CA GLY A 25 3.86 1.58 18.13
C GLY A 25 3.87 2.97 17.51
N ARG A 26 4.96 3.30 16.80
CA ARG A 26 5.08 4.59 16.11
C ARG A 26 3.86 4.83 15.20
N PRO A 27 3.21 6.00 15.26
CA PRO A 27 2.09 6.30 14.37
C PRO A 27 2.52 6.10 12.92
N ARG A 28 1.68 5.38 12.16
CA ARG A 28 1.96 5.06 10.77
C ARG A 28 1.83 6.33 9.94
N LEU A 29 2.94 6.76 9.33
CA LEU A 29 2.98 7.91 8.41
C LEU A 29 2.21 7.63 7.10
N TRP A 30 2.08 6.36 6.71
CA TRP A 30 1.41 5.94 5.47
C TRP A 30 0.13 5.16 5.74
N THR A 31 -0.91 5.45 4.94
CA THR A 31 -2.18 4.74 4.97
C THR A 31 -2.01 3.29 4.52
N ARG A 32 -2.91 2.39 4.95
CA ARG A 32 -2.87 0.98 4.48
C ARG A 32 -3.04 0.91 2.97
N ARG A 33 -3.87 1.81 2.44
CA ARG A 33 -4.14 1.95 1.01
C ARG A 33 -2.90 2.26 0.21
N GLN A 34 -2.11 3.25 0.62
CA GLN A 34 -0.86 3.60 -0.07
C GLN A 34 0.11 2.42 -0.17
N LEU A 35 0.26 1.67 0.93
CA LEU A 35 1.13 0.49 0.94
C LEU A 35 0.58 -0.60 0.01
N ILE A 36 -0.71 -0.90 0.07
CA ILE A 36 -1.34 -1.92 -0.79
C ILE A 36 -1.27 -1.53 -2.27
N ASP A 37 -1.50 -0.25 -2.59
CA ASP A 37 -1.36 0.27 -3.94
C ASP A 37 0.10 0.17 -4.42
N GLY A 38 1.08 0.39 -3.53
CA GLY A 38 2.50 0.16 -3.80
C GLY A 38 2.83 -1.29 -4.12
N ILE A 39 2.33 -2.25 -3.32
CA ILE A 39 2.51 -3.70 -3.57
C ILE A 39 1.91 -4.07 -4.93
N ARG A 40 0.67 -3.63 -5.21
CA ARG A 40 -0.02 -3.90 -6.48
C ARG A 40 0.72 -3.30 -7.67
N TRP A 41 1.18 -2.06 -7.55
CA TRP A 41 1.96 -1.40 -8.57
C TRP A 41 3.24 -2.17 -8.87
N ARG A 42 3.99 -2.57 -7.83
CA ARG A 42 5.25 -3.32 -7.97
C ARG A 42 5.02 -4.67 -8.63
N THR A 43 4.04 -5.43 -8.15
CA THR A 43 3.70 -6.76 -8.71
C THR A 43 3.35 -6.67 -10.18
N ARG A 44 2.67 -5.60 -10.61
CA ARG A 44 2.34 -5.39 -12.02
C ARG A 44 3.53 -4.87 -12.83
N ALA A 45 4.34 -3.97 -12.28
CA ALA A 45 5.48 -3.37 -12.97
C ALA A 45 6.65 -4.36 -13.13
N GLY A 46 6.72 -5.39 -12.27
CA GLY A 46 7.82 -6.36 -12.28
C GLY A 46 9.16 -5.77 -11.82
N THR A 47 9.14 -4.60 -11.20
CA THR A 47 10.35 -3.86 -10.81
C THR A 47 10.87 -4.30 -9.44
N PRO A 48 12.18 -4.12 -9.18
CA PRO A 48 12.76 -4.26 -7.86
C PRO A 48 12.03 -3.41 -6.81
N TRP A 49 12.08 -3.88 -5.54
CA TRP A 49 11.49 -3.18 -4.40
C TRP A 49 11.96 -1.72 -4.29
N ARG A 50 13.24 -1.48 -4.58
CA ARG A 50 13.87 -0.15 -4.48
C ARG A 50 13.35 0.89 -5.49
N ASP A 51 12.76 0.45 -6.59
CA ASP A 51 12.26 1.33 -7.64
C ASP A 51 10.78 1.69 -7.44
N VAL A 52 10.19 1.32 -6.30
CA VAL A 52 8.82 1.69 -5.99
C VAL A 52 8.72 3.19 -5.76
N PRO A 53 7.80 3.88 -6.46
CA PRO A 53 7.65 5.32 -6.33
C PRO A 53 7.31 5.75 -4.91
N GLU A 54 7.99 6.80 -4.43
CA GLU A 54 7.87 7.34 -3.06
C GLU A 54 6.43 7.72 -2.66
N ARG A 55 5.54 7.95 -3.63
CA ARG A 55 4.11 8.22 -3.41
C ARG A 55 3.38 7.11 -2.65
N TYR A 56 3.89 5.88 -2.70
CA TYR A 56 3.34 4.73 -1.97
C TYR A 56 3.94 4.55 -0.57
N GLY A 57 4.90 5.40 -0.21
CA GLY A 57 5.73 5.26 0.97
C GLY A 57 7.09 4.65 0.64
N PRO A 58 7.93 4.47 1.66
CA PRO A 58 9.28 3.99 1.49
C PRO A 58 9.24 2.50 1.14
N TRP A 59 10.11 2.11 0.22
CA TRP A 59 10.16 0.77 -0.36
C TRP A 59 10.36 -0.35 0.68
N ASP A 60 10.88 -0.05 1.86
CA ASP A 60 11.09 -1.00 2.97
C ASP A 60 9.79 -1.34 3.73
N ARG A 61 8.75 -0.52 3.59
CA ARG A 61 7.45 -0.69 4.26
C ARG A 61 6.40 -1.40 3.42
N VAL A 62 6.67 -1.48 2.13
CA VAL A 62 5.78 -2.09 1.18
C VAL A 62 6.40 -3.47 0.97
N TYR A 63 5.81 -4.54 1.51
CA TYR A 63 6.26 -5.93 1.38
C TYR A 63 5.05 -6.86 1.42
#